data_AF-A0A4Q7DM75-F1
#
_entry.id   AF-A0A4Q7DM75-F1
#
_cell.length_a   1.000
_cell.length_b   1.000
_cell.length_c   1.000
_cell.angle_alpha   90.00
_cell.angle_beta   90.00
_cell.angle_gamma   90.00
#
_symmetry.space_group_name_H-M   'P 1'
#
loop_
_entity.id
_entity.type
_entity.pdbx_description
1 polymer ?
#
loop_
_entity_poly.entity_id
_entity_poly.type
_entity_poly.pdbx_seq_one_letter_code
_entity_poly.pdbx_strand_id
1 'polypeptide(L)' 'MIMVGFQGTSTDDQDVKKLLDDIKNGYVSGVILYKYNIESEQQVMKLTQAFKAAAAEAKVPIFIGIDQ' A
#
# COMPACT_ATOMS: atom_id res chain seq x y z
N MET A 1 -15.41 1.07 0.76
CA MET A 1 -14.02 1.56 0.77
C MET A 1 -13.49 1.35 2.18
N ILE A 2 -12.44 0.55 2.32
CA ILE A 2 -11.76 0.27 3.60
C ILE A 2 -10.34 0.82 3.48
N MET A 3 -9.91 1.56 4.50
CA MET A 3 -8.55 2.07 4.65
C MET A 3 -7.86 1.34 5.80
N VAL A 4 -6.64 0.85 5.57
CA VAL A 4 -5.89 0.04 6.55
C VAL A 4 -4.47 0.56 6.76
N GLY A 5 -3.95 0.41 7.97
CA GLY A 5 -2.51 0.47 8.25
C GLY A 5 -1.86 -0.89 8.04
N PHE A 6 -0.54 -0.93 7.88
CA PHE A 6 0.21 -2.17 7.64
C PHE A 6 1.64 -2.07 8.17
N GLN A 7 2.29 -3.21 8.43
CA GLN A 7 3.71 -3.25 8.79
C GLN A 7 4.59 -3.50 7.56
N GLY A 8 5.79 -2.92 7.57
CA GLY A 8 6.78 -3.10 6.50
C GLY A 8 7.06 -1.84 5.68
N THR A 9 8.18 -1.89 4.97
CA THR A 9 8.75 -0.82 4.14
C THR A 9 9.04 -1.32 2.72
N SER A 10 8.99 -2.62 2.46
CA SER A 10 9.29 -3.23 1.16
C SER A 10 8.16 -4.14 0.68
N THR A 11 8.04 -4.31 -0.64
CA THR A 11 7.18 -5.32 -1.26
C THR A 11 7.60 -6.76 -0.93
N ASP A 12 8.78 -6.95 -0.35
CA ASP A 12 9.25 -8.24 0.13
C ASP A 12 8.71 -8.62 1.51
N ASP A 13 8.25 -7.64 2.29
CA ASP A 13 7.70 -7.85 3.62
C ASP A 13 6.39 -8.65 3.55
N GLN A 14 6.24 -9.60 4.45
CA GLN A 14 5.11 -10.54 4.43
C GLN A 14 3.76 -9.83 4.54
N ASP A 15 3.67 -8.79 5.37
CA ASP A 15 2.43 -8.04 5.54
C ASP A 15 2.12 -7.14 4.34
N VAL A 16 3.14 -6.59 3.68
CA VAL A 16 2.98 -5.84 2.42
C VAL A 16 2.52 -6.76 1.29
N LYS A 17 3.04 -7.99 1.20
CA LYS A 17 2.58 -8.99 0.22
C LYS A 17 1.10 -9.32 0.37
N LYS A 18 0.64 -9.61 1.60
CA LYS A 18 -0.78 -9.86 1.89
C LYS A 18 -1.64 -8.65 1.51
N LEU A 19 -1.20 -7.46 1.89
CA LEU A 19 -1.91 -6.22 1.55
C LEU A 19 -2.02 -6.02 0.03
N LEU A 20 -0.97 -6.33 -0.73
CA LEU A 20 -1.03 -6.27 -2.20
C LEU A 20 -2.07 -7.23 -2.77
N ASP A 21 -2.17 -8.44 -2.23
CA ASP A 21 -3.20 -9.40 -2.65
C ASP A 21 -4.61 -8.90 -2.28
N ASP A 22 -4.80 -8.32 -1.10
CA ASP A 22 -6.08 -7.71 -0.71
C ASP A 22 -6.48 -6.54 -1.62
N ILE A 23 -5.51 -5.74 -2.06
CA ILE A 23 -5.73 -4.65 -3.02
C ILE A 23 -6.11 -5.21 -4.40
N LYS A 24 -5.39 -6.22 -4.91
CA LYS A 24 -5.68 -6.86 -6.22
C LYS A 24 -7.07 -7.49 -6.26
N ASN A 25 -7.51 -8.04 -5.14
CA ASN A 25 -8.86 -8.63 -5.01
C ASN A 25 -9.94 -7.57 -4.71
N GLY A 26 -9.58 -6.29 -4.58
CA GLY A 26 -10.51 -5.19 -4.33
C GLY A 26 -11.07 -5.13 -2.90
N TYR A 27 -10.53 -5.91 -1.97
CA TYR A 27 -10.94 -5.91 -0.56
C TYR A 27 -10.49 -4.64 0.17
N VAL A 28 -9.32 -4.12 -0.23
CA VAL A 28 -8.75 -2.88 0.29
C VAL A 28 -8.67 -1.83 -0.82
N SER A 29 -9.16 -0.63 -0.54
CA SER A 29 -9.16 0.51 -1.49
C SER A 29 -8.44 1.73 -0.93
N GLY A 30 -7.84 1.61 0.26
CA GLY A 30 -7.07 2.66 0.90
C GLY A 30 -6.01 2.12 1.84
N VAL A 31 -4.88 2.81 1.93
CA VAL A 31 -3.80 2.52 2.87
C VAL A 31 -3.39 3.82 3.56
N ILE A 32 -3.03 3.73 4.85
CA ILE A 32 -2.44 4.85 5.60
C ILE A 32 -1.00 4.50 5.97
N LEU A 33 -0.08 5.40 5.63
CA LEU A 33 1.34 5.31 5.97
C LEU A 33 1.58 5.90 7.36
N TYR A 34 2.36 5.19 8.16
CA TYR A 34 2.90 5.68 9.42
C TYR A 34 4.43 5.83 9.32
N LYS A 35 5.03 6.39 10.37
CA LYS A 35 6.48 6.58 10.48
C LYS A 35 7.28 5.31 10.17
N TYR A 36 6.80 4.14 10.59
CA TYR A 36 7.49 2.86 10.38
C TYR A 36 7.38 2.32 8.95
N ASN A 37 6.62 2.97 8.05
CA ASN A 37 6.55 2.60 6.63
C ASN A 37 7.49 3.43 5.74
N ILE A 38 8.19 4.41 6.32
CA ILE A 38 8.92 5.46 5.61
C ILE A 38 10.40 5.42 6.01
N GLU A 39 11.25 4.97 5.09
CA GLU A 39 12.70 4.97 5.26
C GLU A 39 13.38 6.03 4.38
N SER A 40 12.93 6.17 3.13
CA SER A 40 13.43 7.17 2.19
C SER A 40 12.39 7.46 1.10
N GLU A 41 12.49 8.60 0.43
CA GLU A 41 11.60 8.97 -0.68
C GLU A 41 11.56 7.90 -1.78
N GLN A 42 12.72 7.35 -2.12
CA GLN A 42 12.84 6.31 -3.17
C GLN A 42 12.17 5.01 -2.76
N GLN A 43 12.26 4.62 -1.48
CA GLN A 43 11.57 3.45 -0.94
C GLN A 43 10.05 3.67 -0.96
N VAL A 44 9.56 4.81 -0.46
CA VAL A 44 8.11 5.13 -0.47
C VAL A 44 7.56 5.20 -1.89
N MET A 45 8.31 5.76 -2.84
CA MET A 45 7.93 5.79 -4.25
C MET A 45 7.70 4.37 -4.79
N LYS A 46 8.64 3.44 -4.55
CA LYS A 46 8.50 2.04 -4.98
C LYS A 46 7.28 1.38 -4.34
N LEU A 47 7.10 1.59 -3.04
CA LEU A 47 5.98 0.99 -2.28
C LEU A 47 4.62 1.49 -2.80
N THR A 48 4.47 2.80 -2.96
CA THR A 48 3.23 3.41 -3.46
C THR A 48 2.95 3.09 -4.93
N GLN A 49 3.98 2.91 -5.76
CA GLN A 49 3.83 2.40 -7.13
C GLN A 49 3.30 0.96 -7.14
N ALA A 50 3.80 0.09 -6.26
CA ALA A 50 3.30 -1.29 -6.15
C ALA A 50 1.82 -1.32 -5.75
N PHE A 51 1.40 -0.48 -4.81
CA PHE A 51 -0.02 -0.35 -4.43
C PHE A 51 -0.89 0.11 -5.61
N LYS A 52 -0.44 1.10 -6.38
CA LYS A 52 -1.16 1.58 -7.58
C LYS A 52 -1.25 0.51 -8.67
N ALA A 53 -0.20 -0.27 -8.88
CA ALA A 53 -0.20 -1.36 -9.85
C ALA A 53 -1.19 -2.47 -9.45
N ALA A 54 -1.18 -2.88 -8.19
CA ALA A 54 -2.16 -3.84 -7.65
C ALA A 54 -3.60 -3.32 -7.79
N ALA A 55 -3.84 -2.05 -7.50
CA ALA A 55 -5.16 -1.43 -7.60
C ALA A 55 -5.66 -1.34 -9.06
N ALA A 56 -4.75 -1.20 -10.03
CA ALA A 56 -5.07 -1.22 -11.45
C ALA A 56 -5.61 -2.59 -11.91
N GLU A 57 -5.11 -3.70 -11.35
CA GLU A 57 -5.64 -5.05 -11.61
C GLU A 57 -7.11 -5.16 -11.15
N ALA A 58 -7.41 -4.61 -9.97
CA ALA A 58 -8.77 -4.56 -9.43
C ALA A 58 -9.69 -3.55 -10.16
N LYS A 59 -9.14 -2.68 -11.02
CA LYS A 59 -9.83 -1.53 -11.64
C LYS A 59 -10.48 -0.58 -10.63
N VAL A 60 -9.90 -0.47 -9.43
CA VAL A 60 -10.36 0.41 -8.35
C VAL A 60 -9.20 1.33 -7.97
N PRO A 61 -9.38 2.66 -7.90
CA PRO A 61 -8.32 3.55 -7.45
C PRO A 61 -8.00 3.32 -5.97
N ILE A 62 -6.72 3.44 -5.61
CA ILE A 62 -6.28 3.34 -4.21
C ILE A 62 -6.00 4.72 -3.61
N PHE A 63 -6.57 4.96 -2.42
CA PHE A 63 -6.24 6.13 -1.61
C PHE A 63 -5.01 5.84 -0.75
N ILE A 64 -4.05 6.76 -0.72
CA ILE A 64 -2.83 6.65 0.09
C ILE A 64 -2.81 7.87 1.01
N GLY A 65 -2.99 7.66 2.31
CA GLY A 65 -3.02 8.70 3.34
C GLY A 65 -1.74 8.72 4.18
N ILE A 66 -1.47 9.86 4.80
CA ILE A 66 -0.41 10.08 5.80
C ILE A 66 -0.84 11.25 6.69
N ASP A 67 -0.59 11.14 7.99
CA ASP A 67 -0.69 12.28 8.92
C ASP A 67 0.69 12.95 9.04
N GLN A 68 0.84 14.11 8.40
CA GLN A 68 2.13 14.80 8.21
C GLN A 68 2.24 16.10 9.01
#